data_AF-A0A814HF81-F1
#
_entry.id   AF-A0A814HF81-F1
#
_cell.length_a   1.000
_cell.length_b   1.000
_cell.length_c   1.000
_cell.angle_alpha   90.00
_cell.angle_beta   90.00
_cell.angle_gamma   90.00
#
_symmetry.space_group_name_H-M   'P 1'
#
loop_
_entity.id
_entity.type
_entity.pdbx_description
1 polymer ?
#
loop_
_entity_poly.entity_id
_entity_poly.type
_entity_poly.pdbx_seq_one_letter_code
_entity_poly.pdbx_strand_id
1 'polypeptide(L)'
;PKCRVKVIDKKKNVVINGILEAFLKAYPHKRPVLKAIDNTKCKMNTATNAKIEDDHNAIYFNNNQYNDDMDNDPIDNDDDDDDDDDDDDDNTVLVMAAPVSNVRFICRQCPTRGFNRTKNINLVSTEFQCRPNQNHILCQCCVQPMPDRQDEPNIHQSCEICHQYFCNMYSQQCQRQDCLGCLNQLQNFNFAPRHLTNLVNDNPIESQIVQNYLINHHATMRELLVECCRRLDRREFTYIGIDRNLAVSSTKIVCYKCGLKIFKELVYQFRVSMKQNDILPIALRNRENCYYGKQCRTQYTKPAHAQKYNHACEQIKF
;
A
#
# COMPACT_ATOMS: atom_id res chain seq x y z
N PRO A 1 13.93 33.83 5.97
CA PRO A 1 12.60 33.18 5.91
C PRO A 1 11.68 33.64 7.06
N LYS A 2 10.89 34.71 6.82
CA LYS A 2 9.88 35.20 7.77
C LYS A 2 8.53 34.54 7.46
N CYS A 3 8.29 33.34 7.98
CA CYS A 3 6.93 32.83 8.09
C CYS A 3 6.35 33.34 9.41
N ARG A 4 5.59 34.44 9.38
CA ARG A 4 4.78 34.92 10.52
C ARG A 4 3.34 34.99 10.08
N VAL A 5 2.71 33.83 9.95
CA VAL A 5 1.24 33.76 9.99
C VAL A 5 0.83 34.03 11.43
N LYS A 6 -0.07 35.00 11.65
CA LYS A 6 -0.61 35.29 12.99
C LYS A 6 -1.45 34.08 13.43
N VAL A 7 -1.09 33.47 14.56
CA VAL A 7 -1.86 32.39 15.17
C VAL A 7 -3.19 32.95 15.63
N ILE A 8 -4.28 32.44 15.06
CA ILE A 8 -5.65 32.95 15.25
C ILE A 8 -6.35 32.23 16.40
N ASP A 9 -5.98 30.96 16.67
CA ASP A 9 -6.52 30.16 17.77
C ASP A 9 -5.51 29.07 18.19
N LYS A 10 -5.60 28.61 19.44
CA LYS A 10 -4.81 27.50 19.99
C LYS A 10 -5.74 26.54 20.72
N LYS A 11 -6.00 25.37 20.12
CA LYS A 11 -6.74 24.28 20.76
C LYS A 11 -5.80 23.19 21.27
N LYS A 12 -6.08 22.66 22.46
CA LYS A 12 -5.36 21.49 23.00
C LYS A 12 -5.65 20.27 22.11
N ASN A 13 -4.59 19.63 21.61
CA ASN A 13 -4.73 18.40 20.85
C ASN A 13 -4.88 17.23 21.82
N VAL A 14 -6.10 16.72 21.93
CA VAL A 14 -6.48 15.64 22.88
C VAL A 14 -5.71 14.35 22.58
N VAL A 15 -5.43 14.06 21.32
CA VAL A 15 -4.68 12.85 20.90
C VAL A 15 -3.23 12.94 21.35
N ILE A 16 -2.57 14.08 21.12
CA ILE A 16 -1.18 14.28 21.53
C ILE A 16 -1.06 14.23 23.06
N ASN A 17 -2.01 14.82 23.78
CA ASN A 17 -2.02 14.77 25.24
C ASN A 17 -2.26 13.35 25.77
N GLY A 18 -3.17 12.58 25.15
CA GLY A 18 -3.40 11.18 25.52
C GLY A 18 -2.16 10.29 25.31
N ILE A 19 -1.41 10.52 24.23
CA ILE A 19 -0.15 9.81 23.98
C ILE A 19 0.91 10.21 25.03
N LEU A 20 1.01 11.50 25.36
CA LEU A 20 1.92 12.01 26.39
C LEU A 20 1.61 11.41 27.77
N GLU A 21 0.33 11.32 28.13
CA GLU A 21 -0.12 10.72 29.39
C GLU A 21 0.17 9.21 29.43
N ALA A 22 -0.12 8.48 28.35
CA ALA A 22 0.22 7.06 28.25
C ALA A 22 1.73 6.82 28.37
N PHE A 23 2.55 7.67 27.75
CA PHE A 23 4.00 7.61 27.81
C PHE A 23 4.54 7.91 29.22
N LEU A 24 4.03 8.95 29.88
CA LEU A 24 4.41 9.30 31.26
C LEU A 24 3.96 8.26 32.28
N LYS A 25 2.84 7.56 32.02
CA LYS A 25 2.39 6.43 32.83
C LYS A 25 3.32 5.23 32.69
N ALA A 26 3.83 4.95 31.50
CA ALA A 26 4.79 3.87 31.25
C ALA A 26 6.21 4.19 31.77
N TYR A 27 6.60 5.47 31.83
CA TYR A 27 7.95 5.89 32.23
C TYR A 27 7.92 7.05 33.26
N PRO A 28 7.57 6.78 34.54
CA PRO A 28 7.39 7.82 35.56
C PRO A 28 8.66 8.63 35.84
N HIS A 29 9.84 8.02 35.71
CA HIS A 29 11.16 8.65 35.92
C HIS A 29 11.51 9.69 34.84
N LYS A 30 10.79 9.73 33.71
CA LYS A 30 11.00 10.74 32.65
C LYS A 30 10.20 12.02 32.86
N ARG A 31 9.31 12.05 33.86
CA ARG A 31 8.52 13.24 34.23
C ARG A 31 9.34 14.49 34.56
N PRO A 32 10.52 14.41 35.23
CA PRO A 32 11.34 15.59 35.52
C PRO A 32 12.03 16.19 34.28
N VAL A 33 12.26 15.39 33.24
CA VAL A 33 12.94 15.80 31.99
C VAL A 33 11.99 16.59 31.06
N LEU A 34 10.68 16.42 31.23
CA LEU A 34 9.64 17.07 30.44
C LEU A 34 9.00 18.28 31.15
N LYS A 35 9.70 18.92 32.10
CA LYS A 35 9.20 20.15 32.73
C LYS A 35 8.85 21.19 31.65
N ALA A 36 7.65 21.73 31.80
CA ALA A 36 6.99 22.64 30.89
C ALA A 36 7.88 23.84 30.53
N ILE A 37 7.88 24.20 29.24
CA ILE A 37 8.28 25.54 28.83
C ILE A 37 7.34 26.50 29.55
N ASP A 38 7.88 27.28 30.47
CA ASP A 38 7.21 28.36 31.18
C ASP A 38 6.66 29.36 30.14
N ASN A 39 5.34 29.35 29.93
CA ASN A 39 4.63 30.31 29.08
C ASN A 39 4.58 31.74 29.69
N THR A 40 5.37 32.02 30.73
CA THR A 40 5.37 33.28 31.49
C THR A 40 6.21 34.40 30.85
N LYS A 41 6.80 34.19 29.66
CA LYS A 41 7.55 35.23 28.91
C LYS A 41 6.92 35.63 27.56
N CYS A 42 5.60 35.79 27.52
CA CYS A 42 4.94 36.61 26.48
C CYS A 42 4.02 37.64 27.13
N LYS A 43 4.62 38.56 27.90
CA LYS A 43 4.00 39.86 28.17
C LYS A 43 4.21 40.73 26.92
N MET A 44 3.14 40.99 26.19
CA MET A 44 3.02 42.20 25.37
C MET A 44 1.85 42.99 25.94
N ASN A 45 2.16 44.25 26.24
CA ASN A 45 1.31 45.21 26.93
C ASN A 45 0.08 45.56 26.10
N THR A 46 -1.10 45.56 26.73
CA THR A 46 -2.02 46.71 26.70
C THR A 46 -2.91 46.63 27.93
N ALA A 47 -2.88 47.69 28.71
CA ALA A 47 -3.63 47.91 29.92
C ALA A 47 -5.15 47.90 29.66
N THR A 48 -5.92 47.33 30.60
CA THR A 48 -6.95 48.04 31.39
C THR A 48 -7.62 47.06 32.36
N ASN A 49 -7.33 47.26 33.65
CA ASN A 49 -8.18 47.13 34.84
C ASN A 49 -9.46 46.28 34.76
N ALA A 50 -9.56 45.24 35.62
CA ALA A 50 -10.32 45.28 36.89
C ALA A 50 -10.97 43.93 37.29
N LYS A 51 -10.83 43.61 38.60
CA LYS A 51 -11.61 42.70 39.50
C LYS A 51 -11.32 41.18 39.41
N ILE A 52 -10.81 40.48 40.46
CA ILE A 52 -11.36 40.19 41.82
C ILE A 52 -12.61 39.28 41.68
N GLU A 53 -12.81 38.10 42.27
CA GLU A 53 -12.17 37.26 43.31
C GLU A 53 -12.94 35.89 43.32
N ASP A 54 -12.47 34.95 44.16
CA ASP A 54 -13.26 33.96 44.95
C ASP A 54 -13.73 32.58 44.40
N ASP A 55 -13.05 31.56 44.93
CA ASP A 55 -13.48 30.62 45.98
C ASP A 55 -14.61 29.58 45.79
N HIS A 56 -14.19 28.35 46.12
CA HIS A 56 -14.82 27.29 46.91
C HIS A 56 -16.02 26.44 46.41
N ASN A 57 -15.78 25.13 46.59
CA ASN A 57 -16.65 24.06 47.10
C ASN A 57 -17.53 23.20 46.17
N ALA A 58 -17.06 21.95 46.05
CA ALA A 58 -17.70 20.71 46.48
C ALA A 58 -18.84 20.07 45.66
N ILE A 59 -18.50 18.87 45.15
CA ILE A 59 -19.20 17.57 45.30
C ILE A 59 -20.66 17.50 44.83
N TYR A 60 -20.92 16.69 43.80
CA TYR A 60 -21.88 15.57 43.88
C TYR A 60 -21.54 14.51 42.83
N PHE A 61 -21.21 13.30 43.30
CA PHE A 61 -21.34 12.07 42.53
C PHE A 61 -22.80 11.65 42.56
N ASN A 62 -23.37 11.24 41.43
CA ASN A 62 -24.32 10.14 41.45
C ASN A 62 -24.29 9.34 40.15
N ASN A 63 -24.17 8.03 40.32
CA ASN A 63 -24.23 6.99 39.30
C ASN A 63 -25.65 6.87 38.76
N ASN A 64 -25.78 6.48 37.49
CA ASN A 64 -26.85 5.57 37.11
C ASN A 64 -26.38 4.56 36.06
N GLN A 65 -26.69 3.31 36.37
CA GLN A 65 -26.45 2.07 35.62
C GLN A 65 -27.80 1.61 35.02
N TYR A 66 -27.75 0.62 34.11
CA TYR A 66 -28.86 -0.05 33.40
C TYR A 66 -29.25 0.60 32.04
N ASN A 67 -29.54 -0.12 30.96
CA ASN A 67 -29.52 -1.56 30.64
C ASN A 67 -29.66 -1.72 29.11
N ASP A 68 -29.48 -2.98 28.67
CA ASP A 68 -29.61 -3.50 27.31
C ASP A 68 -30.94 -3.27 26.58
N ASP A 69 -30.86 -3.51 25.26
CA ASP A 69 -31.87 -3.98 24.30
C ASP A 69 -32.60 -2.98 23.38
N MET A 70 -32.71 -3.48 22.12
CA MET A 70 -33.61 -3.13 21.01
C MET A 70 -33.12 -2.13 19.96
N ASP A 71 -32.73 -2.72 18.82
CA ASP A 71 -33.27 -2.48 17.48
C ASP A 71 -33.59 -1.04 17.09
N ASN A 72 -32.76 -0.47 16.23
CA ASN A 72 -33.20 0.36 15.12
C ASN A 72 -32.17 0.27 13.99
N ASP A 73 -32.54 -0.45 12.94
CA ASP A 73 -31.98 -0.30 11.60
C ASP A 73 -32.20 1.15 11.11
N PRO A 74 -31.16 1.89 10.70
CA PRO A 74 -31.32 2.94 9.73
C PRO A 74 -31.25 2.31 8.34
N ILE A 75 -32.37 2.36 7.63
CA ILE A 75 -32.42 2.27 6.17
C ILE A 75 -31.65 3.48 5.64
N ASP A 76 -30.38 3.31 5.30
CA ASP A 76 -29.68 4.27 4.43
C ASP A 76 -29.86 3.79 2.98
N ASN A 77 -30.87 4.37 2.35
CA ASN A 77 -30.93 4.51 0.91
C ASN A 77 -29.95 5.62 0.53
N ASP A 78 -28.73 5.25 0.17
CA ASP A 78 -27.88 6.12 -0.65
C ASP A 78 -27.74 5.45 -2.01
N ASP A 79 -28.68 5.83 -2.89
CA ASP A 79 -28.60 5.65 -4.33
C ASP A 79 -27.43 6.49 -4.87
N ASP A 80 -26.70 5.88 -5.81
CA ASP A 80 -25.97 6.44 -6.95
C ASP A 80 -25.00 7.62 -6.73
N ASP A 81 -23.72 7.33 -6.93
CA ASP A 81 -22.90 8.06 -7.92
C ASP A 81 -21.71 7.17 -8.33
N ASP A 82 -21.86 6.55 -9.51
CA ASP A 82 -20.78 5.98 -10.31
C ASP A 82 -19.91 7.14 -10.82
N ASP A 83 -18.80 7.45 -10.13
CA ASP A 83 -17.76 8.29 -10.71
C ASP A 83 -16.86 7.44 -11.62
N ASP A 84 -17.35 7.23 -12.84
CA ASP A 84 -16.56 6.97 -14.04
C ASP A 84 -15.76 8.25 -14.38
N ASP A 85 -14.54 8.38 -13.83
CA ASP A 85 -13.55 9.34 -14.35
C ASP A 85 -12.70 8.68 -15.44
N ASP A 86 -13.30 8.53 -16.62
CA ASP A 86 -12.57 8.46 -17.90
C ASP A 86 -12.54 9.86 -18.53
N ASP A 87 -11.39 10.16 -19.14
CA ASP A 87 -11.04 11.31 -20.00
C ASP A 87 -10.64 12.65 -19.34
N ASP A 88 -9.34 12.92 -19.33
CA ASP A 88 -8.84 13.91 -20.29
C ASP A 88 -7.33 13.80 -20.57
N ASP A 89 -7.07 13.76 -21.88
CA ASP A 89 -5.82 13.67 -22.60
C ASP A 89 -5.09 15.03 -22.55
N ASP A 90 -4.15 15.23 -21.62
CA ASP A 90 -3.25 16.38 -21.68
C ASP A 90 -1.88 15.96 -22.23
N ASN A 91 -1.79 16.05 -23.56
CA ASN A 91 -0.56 16.01 -24.32
C ASN A 91 0.28 17.26 -24.01
N THR A 92 0.84 17.33 -22.79
CA THR A 92 1.63 18.48 -22.37
C THR A 92 3.04 18.41 -22.98
N VAL A 93 3.22 19.11 -24.09
CA VAL A 93 4.54 19.45 -24.62
C VAL A 93 5.26 20.32 -23.58
N LEU A 94 6.15 19.71 -22.79
CA LEU A 94 7.00 20.42 -21.84
C LEU A 94 8.00 21.31 -22.57
N VAL A 95 7.64 22.58 -22.78
CA VAL A 95 8.59 23.65 -23.10
C VAL A 95 9.32 24.03 -21.82
N MET A 96 10.58 23.59 -21.72
CA MET A 96 11.45 23.80 -20.57
C MET A 96 11.88 25.27 -20.43
N ALA A 97 11.46 25.94 -19.36
CA ALA A 97 12.14 27.10 -18.81
C ALA A 97 12.79 26.72 -17.46
N ALA A 98 14.08 27.03 -17.33
CA ALA A 98 15.06 26.56 -16.33
C ALA A 98 14.80 26.99 -14.86
N PRO A 99 15.68 26.67 -13.87
CA PRO A 99 16.69 25.61 -13.75
C PRO A 99 16.45 24.76 -12.49
N VAL A 100 16.22 23.47 -12.65
CA VAL A 100 16.18 22.50 -11.54
C VAL A 100 17.04 21.32 -11.93
N SER A 101 18.06 21.05 -11.10
CA SER A 101 18.85 19.82 -10.97
C SER A 101 18.92 18.94 -12.24
N ASN A 102 20.07 18.90 -12.90
CA ASN A 102 20.40 18.07 -14.08
C ASN A 102 20.05 16.56 -13.94
N VAL A 103 18.76 16.19 -13.92
CA VAL A 103 18.31 14.82 -14.11
C VAL A 103 18.33 14.58 -15.61
N ARG A 104 19.45 14.03 -16.08
CA ARG A 104 19.66 13.75 -17.50
C ARG A 104 18.76 12.57 -17.92
N PHE A 105 17.71 12.84 -18.69
CA PHE A 105 16.88 11.84 -19.37
C PHE A 105 17.57 11.30 -20.62
N ILE A 106 18.79 10.77 -20.49
CA ILE A 106 19.56 10.25 -21.62
C ILE A 106 19.57 8.73 -21.55
N CYS A 107 19.20 8.09 -22.66
CA CYS A 107 19.26 6.65 -22.76
C CYS A 107 20.73 6.18 -22.62
N ARG A 108 20.97 5.21 -21.74
CA ARG A 108 22.32 4.67 -21.46
C ARG A 108 22.97 3.98 -22.66
N GLN A 109 22.18 3.61 -23.67
CA GLN A 109 22.65 2.92 -24.87
C GLN A 109 22.77 3.85 -26.09
N CYS A 110 22.39 5.12 -25.96
CA CYS A 110 22.65 6.10 -27.00
C CYS A 110 24.16 6.38 -27.10
N PRO A 111 24.70 6.57 -28.33
CA PRO A 111 26.03 7.13 -28.53
C PRO A 111 26.08 8.53 -27.90
N THR A 112 26.70 8.68 -26.73
CA THR A 112 26.96 10.00 -26.18
C THR A 112 28.04 10.67 -27.02
N ARG A 113 27.68 11.64 -27.86
CA ARG A 113 28.65 12.60 -28.40
C ARG A 113 29.19 13.43 -27.23
N GLY A 114 30.32 13.02 -26.65
CA GLY A 114 31.22 13.92 -25.91
C GLY A 114 31.11 14.05 -24.38
N PHE A 115 30.42 13.17 -23.64
CA PHE A 115 30.45 13.25 -22.17
C PHE A 115 31.07 12.01 -21.53
N ASN A 116 32.22 12.23 -20.87
CA ASN A 116 32.99 11.25 -20.13
C ASN A 116 32.11 10.41 -19.20
N ARG A 117 31.97 9.11 -19.49
CA ARG A 117 31.47 8.13 -18.54
C ARG A 117 32.55 7.97 -17.47
N THR A 118 32.43 8.67 -16.33
CA THR A 118 33.23 8.35 -15.15
C THR A 118 32.94 6.90 -14.75
N LYS A 119 34.01 6.12 -14.73
CA LYS A 119 34.08 4.70 -14.39
C LYS A 119 33.41 4.42 -13.05
N ASN A 120 32.25 3.76 -13.06
CA ASN A 120 31.84 2.73 -12.09
C ASN A 120 30.36 2.36 -12.29
N ILE A 121 30.06 1.48 -13.24
CA ILE A 121 28.88 0.60 -13.16
C ILE A 121 29.27 -0.70 -13.84
N ASN A 122 29.21 -1.81 -13.10
CA ASN A 122 29.29 -3.17 -13.65
C ASN A 122 28.17 -3.35 -14.68
N LEU A 123 28.48 -3.06 -15.95
CA LEU A 123 27.61 -3.19 -17.11
C LEU A 123 27.71 -4.63 -17.59
N VAL A 124 26.81 -5.48 -17.13
CA VAL A 124 26.63 -6.79 -17.76
C VAL A 124 25.79 -6.58 -19.03
N SER A 125 26.45 -6.75 -20.17
CA SER A 125 25.92 -6.82 -21.55
C SER A 125 25.37 -5.51 -22.15
N THR A 126 26.26 -4.58 -22.54
CA THR A 126 25.93 -3.46 -23.45
C THR A 126 26.63 -3.58 -24.79
N GLU A 127 26.47 -4.70 -25.50
CA GLU A 127 26.81 -4.74 -26.93
C GLU A 127 25.83 -3.93 -27.77
N PHE A 128 24.58 -3.78 -27.30
CA PHE A 128 23.58 -3.00 -28.03
C PHE A 128 23.78 -1.50 -27.84
N GLN A 129 23.97 -0.81 -28.96
CA GLN A 129 24.00 0.65 -29.08
C GLN A 129 22.82 1.12 -29.91
N CYS A 130 22.15 2.19 -29.46
CA CYS A 130 20.99 2.71 -30.18
C CYS A 130 21.39 3.21 -31.58
N ARG A 131 20.54 2.92 -32.57
CA ARG A 131 20.69 3.45 -33.93
C ARG A 131 20.34 4.95 -33.96
N PRO A 132 20.87 5.73 -34.92
CA PRO A 132 20.37 7.07 -35.17
C PRO A 132 18.84 7.06 -35.36
N ASN A 133 18.13 7.99 -34.71
CA ASN A 133 16.66 8.10 -34.73
C ASN A 133 15.90 6.87 -34.20
N GLN A 134 16.52 6.01 -33.39
CA GLN A 134 15.79 4.93 -32.73
C GLN A 134 14.78 5.47 -31.72
N ASN A 135 13.56 4.92 -31.74
CA ASN A 135 12.52 5.23 -30.77
C ASN A 135 12.95 4.80 -29.36
N HIS A 136 12.51 5.58 -28.37
CA HIS A 136 12.76 5.28 -26.97
C HIS A 136 11.45 5.29 -26.21
N ILE A 137 11.28 4.31 -25.34
CA ILE A 137 10.16 4.17 -24.43
C ILE A 137 10.63 4.48 -23.01
N LEU A 138 9.72 4.99 -22.19
CA LEU A 138 10.00 5.35 -20.80
C LEU A 138 9.57 4.22 -19.88
N CYS A 139 10.45 3.83 -18.96
CA CYS A 139 10.07 2.91 -17.90
C CYS A 139 9.09 3.57 -16.93
N GLN A 140 7.91 3.01 -16.74
CA GLN A 140 6.89 3.55 -15.84
C GLN A 140 7.27 3.46 -14.34
N CYS A 141 8.38 2.79 -14.02
CA CYS A 141 8.92 2.73 -12.66
C CYS A 141 9.93 3.85 -12.36
N CYS A 142 10.95 4.01 -13.21
CA CYS A 142 12.07 4.94 -12.98
C CYS A 142 12.14 6.12 -13.94
N VAL A 143 11.25 6.18 -14.93
CA VAL A 143 11.15 7.22 -15.95
C VAL A 143 12.44 7.38 -16.78
N GLN A 144 13.29 6.36 -16.77
CA GLN A 144 14.50 6.36 -17.59
C GLN A 144 14.20 5.84 -18.99
N PRO A 145 14.71 6.51 -20.04
CA PRO A 145 14.52 6.07 -21.41
C PRO A 145 15.34 4.81 -21.72
N MET A 146 14.70 3.88 -22.43
CA MET A 146 15.33 2.68 -23.01
C MET A 146 14.95 2.59 -24.50
N PRO A 147 15.81 2.02 -25.36
CA PRO A 147 15.47 1.85 -26.76
C PRO A 147 14.26 0.95 -26.89
N ASP A 148 13.32 1.33 -27.74
CA ASP A 148 12.21 0.47 -28.12
C ASP A 148 12.74 -0.69 -28.97
N ARG A 149 12.53 -1.91 -28.46
CA ARG A 149 12.99 -3.18 -29.04
C ARG A 149 11.95 -4.28 -28.81
N GLN A 150 10.67 -3.91 -28.70
CA GLN A 150 9.59 -4.86 -28.40
C GLN A 150 9.41 -5.92 -29.49
N ASP A 151 9.79 -5.60 -30.73
CA ASP A 151 9.71 -6.52 -31.87
C ASP A 151 10.81 -7.60 -31.86
N GLU A 152 11.83 -7.47 -31.00
CA GLU A 152 12.93 -8.42 -30.95
C GLU A 152 12.60 -9.64 -30.06
N PRO A 153 12.91 -10.86 -30.53
CA PRO A 153 12.62 -12.07 -29.77
C PRO A 153 13.44 -12.09 -28.47
N ASN A 154 12.83 -12.56 -27.39
CA ASN A 154 13.41 -12.64 -26.04
C ASN A 154 13.72 -11.29 -25.38
N ILE A 155 13.24 -10.18 -25.94
CA ILE A 155 13.29 -8.87 -25.30
C ILE A 155 11.95 -8.59 -24.61
N HIS A 156 12.00 -8.30 -23.31
CA HIS A 156 10.82 -8.04 -22.50
C HIS A 156 10.87 -6.64 -21.92
N GLN A 157 10.03 -5.77 -22.47
CA GLN A 157 9.97 -4.35 -22.13
C GLN A 157 8.58 -3.88 -21.70
N SER A 158 7.56 -4.73 -21.78
CA SER A 158 6.17 -4.42 -21.41
C SER A 158 5.56 -5.50 -20.51
N CYS A 159 4.55 -5.08 -19.76
CA CYS A 159 3.67 -5.99 -19.02
C CYS A 159 2.65 -6.62 -19.97
N GLU A 160 2.45 -7.94 -19.90
CA GLU A 160 1.45 -8.65 -20.72
C GLU A 160 0.00 -8.44 -20.25
N ILE A 161 -0.22 -7.72 -19.13
CA ILE A 161 -1.55 -7.43 -18.58
C ILE A 161 -1.99 -5.99 -18.85
N CYS A 162 -1.12 -5.02 -18.55
CA CYS A 162 -1.46 -3.59 -18.68
C CYS A 162 -0.76 -2.90 -19.86
N HIS A 163 0.08 -3.63 -20.60
CA HIS A 163 0.83 -3.15 -21.77
C HIS A 163 1.79 -1.97 -21.53
N GLN A 164 1.91 -1.49 -20.29
CA GLN A 164 2.85 -0.45 -19.89
C GLN A 164 4.31 -0.92 -19.91
N TYR A 165 5.24 0.01 -20.11
CA TYR A 165 6.66 -0.27 -20.32
C TYR A 165 7.50 -0.25 -19.04
N PHE A 166 8.45 -1.17 -18.93
CA PHE A 166 9.31 -1.33 -17.75
C PHE A 166 10.68 -1.89 -18.13
N CYS A 167 11.74 -1.37 -17.49
CA CYS A 167 13.11 -1.66 -17.91
C CYS A 167 13.78 -2.87 -17.22
N ASN A 168 13.17 -3.47 -16.19
CA ASN A 168 13.90 -4.40 -15.31
C ASN A 168 14.41 -5.64 -16.03
N MET A 169 13.57 -6.28 -16.85
CA MET A 169 13.97 -7.47 -17.63
C MET A 169 14.89 -7.12 -18.80
N TYR A 170 14.88 -5.87 -19.26
CA TYR A 170 15.72 -5.40 -20.35
C TYR A 170 17.13 -4.99 -19.89
N SER A 171 17.21 -4.21 -18.80
CA SER A 171 18.46 -3.64 -18.28
C SER A 171 19.02 -4.40 -17.08
N GLN A 172 18.39 -5.52 -16.69
CA GLN A 172 18.64 -6.34 -15.48
C GLN A 172 18.42 -5.64 -14.14
N GLN A 173 18.60 -4.32 -14.06
CA GLN A 173 18.39 -3.54 -12.85
C GLN A 173 17.71 -2.22 -13.17
N CYS A 174 16.51 -2.03 -12.63
CA CYS A 174 15.85 -0.73 -12.63
C CYS A 174 16.61 0.29 -11.77
N GLN A 175 16.65 1.55 -12.20
CA GLN A 175 17.42 2.62 -11.55
C GLN A 175 16.71 3.27 -10.34
N ARG A 176 15.44 2.95 -10.09
CA ARG A 176 14.73 3.43 -8.91
C ARG A 176 15.25 2.69 -7.68
N GLN A 177 15.68 3.42 -6.66
CA GLN A 177 16.37 2.89 -5.48
C GLN A 177 15.60 1.75 -4.79
N ASP A 178 14.29 1.89 -4.60
CA ASP A 178 13.44 0.90 -3.91
C ASP A 178 12.71 -0.06 -4.86
N CYS A 179 13.21 -0.22 -6.09
CA CYS A 179 12.57 -1.09 -7.07
C CYS A 179 12.90 -2.56 -6.82
N LEU A 180 11.90 -3.36 -6.42
CA LEU A 180 12.00 -4.81 -6.22
C LEU A 180 11.86 -5.62 -7.52
N GLY A 181 12.24 -5.01 -8.65
CA GLY A 181 11.95 -5.50 -10.00
C GLY A 181 10.60 -4.99 -10.51
N CYS A 182 10.60 -4.06 -11.45
CA CYS A 182 9.35 -3.48 -11.98
C CYS A 182 8.70 -4.31 -13.09
N LEU A 183 9.43 -5.29 -13.64
CA LEU A 183 8.97 -6.26 -14.63
C LEU A 183 9.68 -7.59 -14.37
N ASN A 184 8.92 -8.68 -14.32
CA ASN A 184 9.45 -10.02 -14.16
C ASN A 184 8.39 -11.07 -14.56
N GLN A 185 8.80 -12.33 -14.64
CA GLN A 185 7.85 -13.44 -14.59
C GLN A 185 7.14 -13.46 -13.23
N LEU A 186 5.85 -13.81 -13.21
CA LEU A 186 5.02 -13.80 -12.00
C LEU A 186 5.68 -14.55 -10.82
N GLN A 187 6.17 -15.77 -11.04
CA GLN A 187 6.81 -16.60 -10.01
C GLN A 187 8.12 -16.02 -9.43
N ASN A 188 8.75 -15.08 -10.12
CA ASN A 188 10.07 -14.55 -9.77
C ASN A 188 10.00 -13.22 -9.01
N PHE A 189 8.79 -12.74 -8.69
CA PHE A 189 8.62 -11.54 -7.88
C PHE A 189 9.01 -11.76 -6.43
N ASN A 190 9.60 -10.71 -5.84
CA ASN A 190 9.75 -10.57 -4.40
C ASN A 190 8.93 -9.34 -3.97
N PHE A 191 7.72 -9.57 -3.48
CA PHE A 191 6.86 -8.49 -3.01
C PHE A 191 7.32 -7.98 -1.64
N ALA A 192 7.15 -6.68 -1.42
CA ALA A 192 7.56 -6.05 -0.18
C ALA A 192 6.77 -6.60 1.04
N PRO A 193 7.41 -6.79 2.21
CA PRO A 193 6.77 -7.32 3.41
C PRO A 193 5.55 -6.54 3.89
N ARG A 194 5.48 -5.22 3.59
CA ARG A 194 4.30 -4.37 3.87
C ARG A 194 3.00 -4.89 3.27
N HIS A 195 3.07 -5.74 2.24
CA HIS A 195 1.87 -6.33 1.63
C HIS A 195 1.29 -7.48 2.47
N LEU A 196 2.04 -8.06 3.41
CA LEU A 196 1.55 -9.15 4.27
C LEU A 196 0.31 -8.74 5.06
N THR A 197 0.26 -7.51 5.58
CA THR A 197 -0.81 -7.06 6.48
C THR A 197 -2.17 -7.03 5.81
N ASN A 198 -2.23 -6.83 4.49
CA ASN A 198 -3.47 -6.70 3.73
C ASN A 198 -3.47 -7.65 2.51
N LEU A 199 -2.86 -8.82 2.67
CA LEU A 199 -2.62 -9.76 1.59
C LEU A 199 -3.90 -10.50 1.15
N VAL A 200 -4.74 -10.87 2.11
CA VAL A 200 -6.00 -11.59 1.85
C VAL A 200 -7.12 -10.57 1.77
N ASN A 201 -7.55 -10.23 0.54
CA ASN A 201 -8.69 -9.36 0.27
C ASN A 201 -8.71 -8.10 1.17
N ASP A 202 -7.56 -7.45 1.33
CA ASP A 202 -7.35 -6.27 2.17
C ASP A 202 -7.90 -6.36 3.62
N ASN A 203 -8.06 -7.58 4.14
CA ASN A 203 -8.54 -7.87 5.48
C ASN A 203 -7.37 -8.22 6.41
N PRO A 204 -7.07 -7.40 7.44
CA PRO A 204 -5.92 -7.62 8.33
C PRO A 204 -5.99 -8.92 9.13
N ILE A 205 -7.19 -9.34 9.53
CA ILE A 205 -7.37 -10.55 10.34
C ILE A 205 -7.13 -11.79 9.49
N GLU A 206 -7.73 -11.86 8.31
CA GLU A 206 -7.51 -13.00 7.40
C GLU A 206 -6.08 -13.07 6.89
N SER A 207 -5.46 -11.90 6.67
CA SER A 207 -4.05 -11.79 6.32
C SER A 207 -3.14 -12.27 7.46
N GLN A 208 -3.47 -11.96 8.71
CA GLN A 208 -2.73 -12.43 9.87
C GLN A 208 -2.79 -13.96 10.01
N ILE A 209 -3.92 -14.59 9.66
CA ILE A 209 -4.05 -16.06 9.68
C ILE A 209 -3.04 -16.70 8.70
N VAL A 210 -2.94 -16.17 7.48
CA VAL A 210 -1.94 -16.64 6.50
C VAL A 210 -0.52 -16.35 6.99
N GLN A 211 -0.25 -15.18 7.56
CA GLN A 211 1.07 -14.85 8.11
C GLN A 211 1.49 -15.82 9.22
N ASN A 212 0.58 -16.12 10.16
CA ASN A 212 0.86 -17.06 11.26
C ASN A 212 1.14 -18.47 10.71
N TYR A 213 0.42 -18.88 9.67
CA TYR A 213 0.72 -20.13 8.96
C TYR A 213 2.14 -20.12 8.38
N LEU A 214 2.54 -19.06 7.69
CA LEU A 214 3.90 -18.94 7.15
C LEU A 214 4.97 -19.02 8.24
N ILE A 215 4.77 -18.32 9.36
CA ILE A 215 5.69 -18.35 10.50
C ILE A 215 5.81 -19.78 11.07
N ASN A 216 4.69 -20.46 11.29
CA ASN A 216 4.66 -21.81 11.86
C ASN A 216 5.27 -22.87 10.91
N HIS A 217 5.21 -22.65 9.60
CA HIS A 217 5.78 -23.53 8.59
C HIS A 217 7.19 -23.10 8.13
N HIS A 218 7.78 -22.08 8.78
CA HIS A 218 9.06 -21.49 8.38
C HIS A 218 9.13 -21.09 6.89
N ALA A 219 7.99 -20.67 6.34
CA ALA A 219 7.84 -20.28 4.94
C ALA A 219 7.87 -18.76 4.77
N THR A 220 8.31 -18.33 3.60
CA THR A 220 8.40 -16.93 3.18
C THR A 220 7.25 -16.56 2.24
N MET A 221 7.02 -15.25 2.06
CA MET A 221 6.05 -14.77 1.07
C MET A 221 6.39 -15.22 -0.36
N ARG A 222 7.69 -15.33 -0.67
CA ARG A 222 8.17 -15.85 -1.96
C ARG A 222 7.78 -17.32 -2.14
N GLU A 223 7.96 -18.14 -1.13
CA GLU A 223 7.55 -19.55 -1.19
C GLU A 223 6.03 -19.69 -1.29
N LEU A 224 5.26 -18.83 -0.60
CA LEU A 224 3.81 -18.76 -0.78
C LEU A 224 3.43 -18.40 -2.23
N LEU A 225 4.11 -17.42 -2.84
CA LEU A 225 3.90 -17.05 -4.24
C LEU A 225 4.19 -18.22 -5.17
N VAL A 226 5.33 -18.91 -4.99
CA VAL A 226 5.71 -20.07 -5.80
C VAL A 226 4.67 -21.19 -5.66
N GLU A 227 4.20 -21.48 -4.45
CA GLU A 227 3.15 -22.47 -4.20
C GLU A 227 1.83 -22.08 -4.86
N CYS A 228 1.42 -20.81 -4.73
CA CYS A 228 0.24 -20.28 -5.42
C CYS A 228 0.36 -20.39 -6.94
N CYS A 229 1.53 -20.07 -7.50
CA CYS A 229 1.83 -20.22 -8.93
C CYS A 229 1.78 -21.69 -9.37
N ARG A 230 2.31 -22.61 -8.56
CA ARG A 230 2.25 -24.06 -8.83
C ARG A 230 0.80 -24.56 -8.89
N ARG A 231 -0.06 -24.07 -8.00
CA ARG A 231 -1.49 -24.42 -7.98
C ARG A 231 -2.27 -23.76 -9.13
N LEU A 232 -1.88 -22.54 -9.52
CA LEU A 232 -2.38 -21.87 -10.73
C LEU A 232 -2.05 -22.68 -11.99
N ASP A 233 -0.80 -23.12 -12.17
CA ASP A 233 -0.38 -23.89 -13.34
C ASP A 233 -1.08 -25.26 -13.42
N ARG A 234 -1.43 -25.85 -12.27
CA ARG A 234 -2.24 -27.08 -12.18
C ARG A 234 -3.74 -26.85 -12.37
N ARG A 235 -4.17 -25.60 -12.57
CA ARG A 235 -5.58 -25.19 -12.68
C ARG A 235 -6.41 -25.47 -11.41
N GLU A 236 -5.74 -25.60 -10.26
CA GLU A 236 -6.41 -25.65 -8.95
C GLU A 236 -6.83 -24.25 -8.51
N PHE A 237 -6.02 -23.24 -8.86
CA PHE A 237 -6.35 -21.83 -8.71
C PHE A 237 -6.60 -21.19 -10.06
N THR A 238 -7.40 -20.14 -10.05
CA THR A 238 -7.74 -19.36 -11.23
C THR A 238 -7.56 -17.87 -10.96
N TYR A 239 -7.24 -17.09 -11.99
CA TYR A 239 -7.26 -15.64 -11.92
C TYR A 239 -8.27 -15.14 -12.93
N ILE A 240 -9.28 -14.41 -12.46
CA ILE A 240 -10.27 -13.75 -13.30
C ILE A 240 -9.95 -12.25 -13.25
N GLY A 241 -9.21 -11.79 -14.26
CA GLY A 241 -8.90 -10.37 -14.42
C GLY A 241 -10.04 -9.61 -15.11
N ILE A 242 -9.73 -8.39 -15.54
CA ILE A 242 -10.63 -7.54 -16.34
C ILE A 242 -10.96 -8.26 -17.67
N ASP A 243 -9.94 -8.81 -18.32
CA ASP A 243 -10.11 -9.68 -19.47
C ASP A 243 -10.29 -11.13 -19.01
N ARG A 244 -11.52 -11.64 -19.15
CA ARG A 244 -11.89 -13.02 -18.78
C ARG A 244 -11.18 -14.08 -19.64
N ASN A 245 -10.66 -13.70 -20.81
CA ASN A 245 -9.95 -14.63 -21.71
C ASN A 245 -8.44 -14.66 -21.46
N LEU A 246 -7.92 -13.79 -20.58
CA LEU A 246 -6.50 -13.67 -20.33
C LEU A 246 -6.00 -14.81 -19.44
N ALA A 247 -5.48 -15.87 -20.06
CA ALA A 247 -4.83 -16.96 -19.35
C ALA A 247 -3.56 -16.46 -18.63
N VAL A 248 -3.50 -16.62 -17.31
CA VAL A 248 -2.32 -16.30 -16.49
C VAL A 248 -1.63 -17.59 -16.05
N SER A 249 -0.30 -17.60 -16.12
CA SER A 249 0.57 -18.69 -15.65
C SER A 249 1.69 -18.13 -14.78
N SER A 250 2.43 -19.02 -14.12
CA SER A 250 3.63 -18.68 -13.33
C SER A 250 4.72 -17.95 -14.11
N THR A 251 4.85 -18.23 -15.41
CA THR A 251 5.89 -17.67 -16.29
C THR A 251 5.48 -16.38 -16.97
N LYS A 252 4.22 -15.95 -16.82
CA LYS A 252 3.69 -14.75 -17.48
C LYS A 252 4.45 -13.50 -17.06
N ILE A 253 4.79 -12.64 -18.03
CA ILE A 253 5.59 -11.44 -17.77
C ILE A 253 4.66 -10.29 -17.38
N VAL A 254 4.78 -9.87 -16.12
CA VAL A 254 3.88 -8.87 -15.54
C VAL A 254 4.69 -7.78 -14.84
N CYS A 255 4.07 -6.61 -14.65
CA CYS A 255 4.66 -5.57 -13.82
C CYS A 255 4.37 -5.83 -12.33
N TYR A 256 5.09 -5.13 -11.44
CA TYR A 256 4.92 -5.28 -9.99
C TYR A 256 3.45 -5.09 -9.54
N LYS A 257 2.73 -4.11 -10.09
CA LYS A 257 1.33 -3.83 -9.73
C LYS A 257 0.40 -4.96 -10.16
N CYS A 258 0.49 -5.41 -11.41
CA CYS A 258 -0.32 -6.51 -11.93
C CYS A 258 0.00 -7.83 -11.22
N GLY A 259 1.29 -8.13 -11.00
CA GLY A 259 1.73 -9.30 -10.25
C GLY A 259 1.18 -9.31 -8.83
N LEU A 260 1.16 -8.17 -8.14
CA LEU A 260 0.61 -8.08 -6.79
C LEU A 260 -0.91 -8.31 -6.78
N LYS A 261 -1.65 -7.78 -7.76
CA LYS A 261 -3.10 -8.03 -7.91
C LYS A 261 -3.37 -9.53 -8.09
N ILE A 262 -2.66 -10.17 -9.02
CA ILE A 262 -2.76 -11.62 -9.23
C ILE A 262 -2.43 -12.37 -7.94
N PHE A 263 -1.33 -12.02 -7.28
CA PHE A 263 -0.90 -12.70 -6.06
C PHE A 263 -1.94 -12.60 -4.94
N LYS A 264 -2.56 -11.43 -4.72
CA LYS A 264 -3.64 -11.27 -3.72
C LYS A 264 -4.81 -12.23 -3.99
N GLU A 265 -5.23 -12.38 -5.25
CA GLU A 265 -6.32 -13.30 -5.63
C GLU A 265 -5.95 -14.77 -5.40
N LEU A 266 -4.70 -15.15 -5.70
CA LEU A 266 -4.23 -16.51 -5.45
C LEU A 266 -4.13 -16.80 -3.95
N VAL A 267 -3.69 -15.83 -3.14
CA VAL A 267 -3.60 -15.98 -1.69
C VAL A 267 -4.99 -16.05 -1.05
N TYR A 268 -5.98 -15.36 -1.60
CA TYR A 268 -7.37 -15.53 -1.17
C TYR A 268 -7.82 -16.99 -1.37
N GLN A 269 -7.60 -17.58 -2.54
CA GLN A 269 -7.91 -18.99 -2.79
C GLN A 269 -7.09 -19.95 -1.91
N PHE A 270 -5.82 -19.62 -1.64
CA PHE A 270 -5.02 -20.35 -0.66
C PHE A 270 -5.68 -20.34 0.72
N ARG A 271 -6.09 -19.18 1.22
CA ARG A 271 -6.78 -19.05 2.50
C ARG A 271 -8.11 -19.81 2.53
N VAL A 272 -8.88 -19.82 1.45
CA VAL A 272 -10.10 -20.65 1.32
C VAL A 272 -9.75 -22.14 1.47
N SER A 273 -8.71 -22.59 0.76
CA SER A 273 -8.29 -23.99 0.80
C SER A 273 -7.77 -24.45 2.16
N MET A 274 -7.24 -23.54 3.01
CA MET A 274 -6.82 -23.87 4.38
C MET A 274 -8.00 -24.35 5.24
N LYS A 275 -9.20 -23.79 5.05
CA LYS A 275 -10.41 -24.22 5.77
C LYS A 275 -10.92 -25.56 5.24
N GLN A 276 -10.86 -25.78 3.92
CA GLN A 276 -11.30 -27.01 3.27
C GLN A 276 -10.41 -28.21 3.59
N ASN A 277 -9.09 -27.99 3.72
CA ASN A 277 -8.10 -29.04 3.99
C ASN A 277 -7.82 -29.23 5.48
N ASP A 278 -8.65 -28.69 6.38
CA ASP A 278 -8.54 -28.89 7.82
C ASP A 278 -7.24 -28.38 8.47
N ILE A 279 -6.54 -27.45 7.81
CA ILE A 279 -5.22 -26.94 8.23
C ILE A 279 -5.35 -25.92 9.38
N LEU A 280 -6.50 -25.24 9.47
CA LEU A 280 -6.72 -24.18 10.45
C LEU A 280 -6.96 -24.75 11.87
N PRO A 281 -6.47 -24.04 12.92
CA PRO A 281 -6.88 -24.28 14.29
C PRO A 281 -8.41 -24.24 14.48
N ILE A 282 -8.93 -25.04 15.41
CA ILE A 282 -10.37 -25.21 15.67
C ILE A 282 -11.09 -23.86 15.86
N ALA A 283 -10.50 -22.94 16.65
CA ALA A 283 -11.08 -21.63 16.90
C ALA A 283 -11.31 -20.80 15.62
N LEU A 284 -10.40 -20.90 14.65
CA LEU A 284 -10.53 -20.18 13.37
C LEU A 284 -11.47 -20.88 12.40
N ARG A 285 -11.52 -22.21 12.46
CA ARG A 285 -12.40 -23.05 11.63
C ARG A 285 -13.87 -22.85 11.97
N ASN A 286 -14.17 -22.69 13.26
CA ASN A 286 -15.51 -22.53 13.80
C ASN A 286 -16.10 -21.11 13.63
N ARG A 287 -15.33 -20.16 13.09
CA ARG A 287 -15.85 -18.83 12.73
C ARG A 287 -16.94 -19.00 11.68
N GLU A 288 -18.12 -18.45 11.98
CA GLU A 288 -19.25 -18.38 11.06
C GLU A 288 -18.87 -17.56 9.83
N ASN A 289 -19.41 -17.92 8.67
CA ASN A 289 -19.19 -17.17 7.44
C ASN A 289 -19.96 -15.84 7.50
N CYS A 290 -19.30 -14.75 7.10
CA CYS A 290 -19.99 -13.49 6.88
C CYS A 290 -20.99 -13.64 5.72
N TYR A 291 -22.21 -13.11 5.85
CA TYR A 291 -23.22 -13.16 4.78
C TYR A 291 -22.75 -12.52 3.47
N TYR A 292 -21.92 -11.47 3.57
CA TYR A 292 -21.35 -10.77 2.42
C TYR A 292 -20.02 -11.37 1.95
N GLY A 293 -19.45 -12.33 2.68
CA GLY A 293 -18.22 -13.04 2.33
C GLY A 293 -17.09 -12.12 1.90
N LYS A 294 -16.45 -12.44 0.75
CA LYS A 294 -15.40 -11.61 0.15
C LYS A 294 -15.82 -10.19 -0.18
N GLN A 295 -17.10 -9.92 -0.42
CA GLN A 295 -17.62 -8.59 -0.77
C GLN A 295 -17.98 -7.75 0.47
N CYS A 296 -17.72 -8.23 1.69
CA CYS A 296 -18.06 -7.49 2.89
C CYS A 296 -17.25 -6.20 3.03
N ARG A 297 -17.88 -5.03 2.91
CA ARG A 297 -17.21 -3.72 3.12
C ARG A 297 -16.80 -3.48 4.57
N THR A 298 -17.54 -4.05 5.53
CA THR A 298 -17.27 -3.90 6.97
C THR A 298 -15.98 -4.58 7.41
N GLN A 299 -15.48 -5.56 6.63
CA GLN A 299 -14.26 -6.29 6.94
C GLN A 299 -13.00 -5.40 6.95
N TYR A 300 -13.04 -4.26 6.23
CA TYR A 300 -11.91 -3.33 6.12
C TYR A 300 -11.82 -2.36 7.29
N THR A 301 -12.97 -1.92 7.81
CA THR A 301 -13.04 -0.77 8.74
C THR A 301 -13.33 -1.17 10.18
N LYS A 302 -13.87 -2.37 10.42
CA LYS A 302 -14.28 -2.84 11.75
C LYS A 302 -13.53 -4.12 12.12
N PRO A 303 -12.39 -4.02 12.84
CA PRO A 303 -11.59 -5.18 13.23
C PRO A 303 -12.38 -6.23 14.03
N ALA A 304 -13.31 -5.81 14.90
CA ALA A 304 -14.16 -6.72 15.66
C ALA A 304 -15.06 -7.59 14.75
N HIS A 305 -15.58 -7.02 13.65
CA HIS A 305 -16.35 -7.76 12.66
C HIS A 305 -15.46 -8.77 11.92
N ALA A 306 -14.29 -8.32 11.45
CA ALA A 306 -13.30 -9.18 10.80
C ALA A 306 -12.84 -10.32 11.72
N GLN A 307 -12.74 -10.09 13.03
CA GLN A 307 -12.36 -11.12 14.00
C GLN A 307 -13.48 -12.14 14.22
N LYS A 308 -14.74 -11.68 14.33
CA LYS A 308 -15.89 -12.53 14.60
C LYS A 308 -16.26 -13.46 13.44
N TYR A 309 -16.28 -12.95 12.20
CA TYR A 309 -16.76 -13.68 11.03
C TYR A 309 -15.62 -14.06 10.08
N ASN A 310 -15.72 -15.23 9.45
CA ASN A 310 -14.86 -15.66 8.35
C ASN A 310 -15.25 -14.92 7.06
N HIS A 311 -14.28 -14.31 6.39
CA HIS A 311 -14.47 -13.62 5.10
C HIS A 311 -13.87 -14.38 3.91
N ALA A 312 -13.17 -15.50 4.15
CA ALA A 312 -12.77 -16.45 3.12
C ALA A 312 -13.95 -17.37 2.76
N CYS A 313 -15.00 -16.79 2.20
CA CYS A 313 -16.23 -17.45 1.76
C CYS A 313 -16.97 -16.60 0.71
N GLU A 314 -17.87 -17.23 -0.04
CA GLU A 314 -18.71 -16.55 -1.02
C GLU A 314 -19.84 -15.77 -0.36
N GLN A 315 -20.32 -14.73 -1.06
CA GLN A 315 -21.49 -13.95 -0.67
C GLN A 315 -22.75 -14.80 -0.82
N ILE A 316 -23.61 -14.77 0.20
CA ILE A 316 -24.90 -15.48 0.20
C ILE A 316 -26.11 -14.55 0.34
N LYS A 317 -25.89 -13.29 0.76
CA LYS A 317 -26.92 -12.25 0.80
C LYS A 317 -26.55 -11.17 -0.22
N PHE A 318 -27.45 -10.91 -1.15
CA PHE A 318 -27.34 -9.86 -2.18
C PHE A 318 -28.09 -8.62 -1.71
#